data_AF-A0A936P175-F1
#
_entry.id   AF-A0A936P175-F1
#
_cell.length_a   1.000
_cell.length_b   1.000
_cell.length_c   1.000
_cell.angle_alpha   90.00
_cell.angle_beta   90.00
_cell.angle_gamma   90.00
#
_symmetry.space_group_name_H-M   'P 1'
#
loop_
_entity.id
_entity.type
_entity.pdbx_description
1 polymer ?
#
loop_
_entity_poly.entity_id
_entity_poly.type
_entity_poly.pdbx_seq_one_letter_code
_entity_poly.pdbx_strand_id
1 'polypeptide(L)'
;MPFKLNSGEHYFEAKQCIGDKETLHFQNRLALCPTCAAMYQHAREIDDAALRRRIIEHPAGDQASSVEIPIRLAGHEHSLHFVGTHWFDLKTILSNQESTP
;
A
#
# COMPACT_ATOMS: atom_id res chain seq x y z
N MET A 1 0.90 15.68 -8.46
CA MET A 1 1.14 14.48 -9.30
C MET A 1 2.00 14.88 -10.49
N PRO A 2 3.06 14.11 -10.82
CA PRO A 2 4.23 14.61 -11.53
C PRO A 2 4.01 14.91 -13.01
N PHE A 3 3.10 14.21 -13.70
CA PHE A 3 2.71 14.53 -15.08
C PHE A 3 1.33 13.93 -15.44
N LYS A 4 0.80 14.36 -16.59
CA LYS A 4 -0.44 13.87 -17.18
C LYS A 4 -0.13 13.14 -18.49
N LEU A 5 -0.94 12.14 -18.81
CA LEU A 5 -0.95 11.48 -20.11
C LEU A 5 -1.54 12.43 -21.17
N ASN A 6 -1.30 12.11 -22.44
CA ASN A 6 -1.91 12.83 -23.56
C ASN A 6 -3.46 12.79 -23.53
N SER A 7 -4.06 11.85 -22.80
CA SER A 7 -5.51 11.78 -22.53
C SER A 7 -5.99 12.82 -21.49
N GLY A 8 -5.09 13.55 -20.83
CA GLY A 8 -5.41 14.49 -19.76
C GLY A 8 -5.49 13.86 -18.36
N GLU A 9 -5.43 12.52 -18.27
CA GLU A 9 -5.44 11.77 -17.02
C GLU A 9 -4.07 11.79 -16.31
N HIS A 10 -4.07 11.62 -14.99
CA HIS A 10 -2.84 11.53 -14.22
C HIS A 10 -2.20 10.16 -14.37
N TYR A 11 -0.87 10.12 -14.53
CA TYR A 11 -0.14 8.86 -14.60
C TYR A 11 0.18 8.31 -13.20
N PHE A 12 -0.07 7.02 -13.02
CA PHE A 12 0.21 6.27 -11.81
C PHE A 12 0.88 4.93 -12.15
N GLU A 13 1.81 4.50 -11.31
CA GLU A 13 2.37 3.16 -11.30
C GLU A 13 1.66 2.30 -10.25
N ALA A 14 1.31 1.07 -10.65
CA ALA A 14 0.83 0.06 -9.72
C ALA A 14 2.04 -0.68 -9.13
N LYS A 15 2.43 -0.35 -7.89
CA LYS A 15 3.51 -1.05 -7.17
C LYS A 15 2.94 -1.98 -6.11
N GLN A 16 3.60 -3.12 -5.91
CA GLN A 16 3.20 -4.07 -4.89
C GLN A 16 3.59 -3.55 -3.50
N CYS A 17 2.65 -3.56 -2.54
CA CYS A 17 2.86 -3.06 -1.18
C CYS A 17 3.70 -4.04 -0.35
N ILE A 18 3.43 -5.35 -0.47
CA ILE A 18 4.14 -6.41 0.26
C ILE A 18 4.61 -7.46 -0.74
N GLY A 19 5.93 -7.65 -0.86
CA GLY A 19 6.58 -8.50 -1.86
C GLY A 19 6.76 -9.96 -1.44
N ASP A 20 6.39 -10.33 -0.21
CA ASP A 20 6.88 -11.56 0.42
C ASP A 20 6.28 -12.89 -0.10
N LYS A 21 5.14 -12.90 -0.82
CA LYS A 21 4.55 -14.18 -1.29
C LYS A 21 3.94 -14.11 -2.69
N GLU A 22 4.09 -15.23 -3.40
CA GLU A 22 3.74 -15.51 -4.82
C GLU A 22 2.30 -15.19 -5.23
N THR A 23 1.45 -14.84 -4.28
CA THR A 23 0.05 -14.49 -4.51
C THR A 23 -0.08 -13.02 -4.87
N LEU A 24 -0.11 -12.74 -6.18
CA LEU A 24 -0.43 -11.45 -6.81
C LEU A 24 -1.88 -11.02 -6.51
N HIS A 25 -2.18 -10.68 -5.26
CA HIS A 25 -3.49 -10.12 -4.92
C HIS A 25 -3.61 -8.70 -5.47
N PHE A 26 -4.65 -8.44 -6.26
CA PHE A 26 -4.91 -7.11 -6.82
C PHE A 26 -5.08 -6.05 -5.72
N GLN A 27 -5.61 -6.43 -4.56
CA GLN A 27 -5.74 -5.54 -3.40
C GLN A 27 -4.38 -5.08 -2.83
N ASN A 28 -3.29 -5.80 -3.12
CA ASN A 28 -1.92 -5.49 -2.67
C ASN A 28 -1.19 -4.50 -3.60
N ARG A 29 -1.88 -3.93 -4.61
CA ARG A 29 -1.29 -2.94 -5.52
C ARG A 29 -1.63 -1.53 -5.06
N LEU A 30 -0.60 -0.74 -4.81
CA LEU A 30 -0.68 0.69 -4.54
C LEU A 30 -0.58 1.46 -5.85
N ALA A 31 -1.49 2.40 -6.06
CA ALA A 31 -1.36 3.40 -7.11
C ALA A 31 -0.46 4.54 -6.60
N LEU A 32 0.80 4.53 -7.01
CA LEU A 32 1.78 5.55 -6.66
C LEU A 32 2.13 6.39 -7.87
N CYS A 33 2.40 7.68 -7.68
CA CYS A 33 3.01 8.45 -8.77
C CYS A 33 4.44 7.93 -9.01
N PRO A 34 5.01 8.09 -10.22
CA PRO A 34 6.32 7.50 -10.57
C PRO A 34 7.46 7.90 -9.63
N THR A 35 7.42 9.13 -9.09
CA THR A 35 8.37 9.58 -8.08
C THR A 35 8.19 8.82 -6.76
N CYS A 36 6.96 8.73 -6.24
CA CYS A 36 6.66 7.97 -5.02
C CYS A 36 6.93 6.48 -5.20
N ALA A 37 6.67 5.93 -6.39
CA ALA A 37 6.92 4.54 -6.73
C ALA A 37 8.42 4.21 -6.69
N ALA A 38 9.26 5.06 -7.28
CA ALA A 38 10.71 4.94 -7.19
C ALA A 38 11.21 5.08 -5.74
N MET A 39 10.69 6.04 -4.98
CA MET A 39 11.04 6.21 -3.56
C MET A 39 10.59 5.02 -2.72
N TYR A 40 9.41 4.45 -2.98
CA TYR A 40 8.91 3.26 -2.29
C TYR A 40 9.75 2.03 -2.59
N GLN A 41 10.30 1.91 -3.81
CA GLN A 41 11.12 0.77 -4.19
C GLN A 41 12.58 0.88 -3.69
N HIS A 42 13.14 2.09 -3.67
CA HIS A 42 14.58 2.28 -3.43
C HIS A 42 14.92 3.04 -2.14
N ALA A 43 13.99 3.78 -1.56
CA ALA A 43 14.20 4.69 -0.45
C ALA A 43 13.13 4.55 0.64
N ARG A 44 12.52 3.38 0.74
CA ARG A 44 11.56 3.05 1.79
C ARG A 44 12.32 2.70 3.08
N GLU A 45 11.95 3.37 4.16
CA GLU A 45 12.60 3.18 5.48
C GLU A 45 11.93 2.09 6.33
N ILE A 46 10.72 1.67 5.96
CA ILE A 46 9.96 0.63 6.66
C ILE A 46 10.15 -0.72 5.96
N ASP A 47 10.32 -1.81 6.70
CA ASP A 47 10.36 -3.16 6.13
C ASP A 47 8.97 -3.73 5.81
N ASP A 48 8.89 -4.74 4.94
CA ASP A 48 7.63 -5.39 4.53
C ASP A 48 6.88 -5.93 5.74
N ALA A 49 7.60 -6.61 6.64
CA ALA A 49 7.04 -7.16 7.87
C ALA A 49 6.54 -6.07 8.83
N ALA A 50 7.22 -4.93 8.91
CA ALA A 50 6.78 -3.80 9.74
C ALA A 50 5.55 -3.12 9.14
N LEU A 51 5.49 -2.96 7.82
CA LEU A 51 4.33 -2.43 7.12
C LEU A 51 3.12 -3.36 7.27
N ARG A 52 3.32 -4.67 7.13
CA ARG A 52 2.28 -5.69 7.37
C ARG A 52 1.73 -5.62 8.78
N ARG A 53 2.59 -5.54 9.81
CA ARG A 53 2.13 -5.38 11.20
C ARG A 53 1.30 -4.11 11.38
N ARG A 54 1.76 -2.97 10.86
CA ARG A 54 0.99 -1.72 10.90
C ARG A 54 -0.38 -1.85 10.24
N ILE A 55 -0.48 -2.66 9.18
CA ILE A 55 -1.75 -2.89 8.50
C ILE A 55 -2.70 -3.74 9.36
N ILE A 56 -2.19 -4.84 9.92
CA ILE A 56 -2.97 -5.75 10.77
C ILE A 56 -3.40 -5.05 12.07
N GLU A 57 -2.49 -4.33 12.71
CA GLU A 57 -2.70 -3.62 13.98
C GLU A 57 -3.48 -2.31 13.83
N HIS A 58 -3.72 -1.84 12.60
CA HIS A 58 -4.41 -0.58 12.38
C HIS A 58 -5.83 -0.62 12.99
N PRO A 59 -6.24 0.41 13.76
CA PRO A 59 -7.53 0.46 14.45
C PRO A 59 -8.72 0.66 13.51
N ALA A 60 -8.46 0.89 12.21
CA ALA A 60 -9.51 0.96 11.22
C ALA A 60 -10.20 -0.41 11.10
N GLY A 61 -11.41 -0.49 11.62
CA GLY A 61 -12.29 -1.64 11.48
C GLY A 61 -12.98 -1.68 10.12
N ASP A 62 -13.75 -2.74 9.91
CA ASP A 62 -14.39 -3.12 8.63
C ASP A 62 -15.41 -2.08 8.11
N GLN A 63 -15.73 -1.07 8.92
CA GLN A 63 -16.64 0.03 8.60
C GLN A 63 -15.92 1.32 8.14
N ALA A 64 -14.58 1.35 8.12
CA ALA A 64 -13.85 2.52 7.65
C ALA A 64 -14.08 2.70 6.15
N SER A 65 -14.67 3.82 5.73
CA SER A 65 -14.88 4.15 4.31
C SER A 65 -13.57 4.36 3.55
N SER A 66 -12.55 4.85 4.25
CA SER A 66 -11.17 4.88 3.78
C SER A 66 -10.18 4.86 4.95
N VAL A 67 -8.98 4.34 4.70
CA VAL A 67 -7.91 4.23 5.68
C VAL A 67 -6.67 4.92 5.13
N GLU A 68 -6.01 5.70 5.98
CA GLU A 68 -4.74 6.35 5.65
C GLU A 68 -3.62 5.79 6.51
N ILE A 69 -2.57 5.27 5.87
CA ILE A 69 -1.38 4.79 6.58
C ILE A 69 -0.23 5.76 6.35
N PRO A 70 0.31 6.39 7.40
CA PRO A 70 1.53 7.17 7.29
C PRO A 70 2.73 6.23 7.07
N ILE A 71 3.48 6.51 6.01
CA ILE A 71 4.74 5.87 5.64
C ILE A 71 5.82 6.93 5.47
N ARG A 72 7.08 6.55 5.68
CA ARG A 72 8.22 7.44 5.45
C ARG A 72 8.99 6.97 4.23
N LEU A 73 9.11 7.85 3.23
CA LEU A 73 9.82 7.61 1.98
C LEU A 73 10.89 8.68 1.80
N ALA A 74 12.14 8.27 1.61
CA ALA A 74 13.28 9.17 1.39
C ALA A 74 13.34 10.34 2.40
N GLY A 75 13.13 10.06 3.69
CA GLY A 75 13.14 11.07 4.76
C GLY A 75 11.86 11.91 4.90
N HIS A 76 10.89 11.77 4.00
CA HIS A 76 9.64 12.53 3.97
C HIS A 76 8.45 11.67 4.42
N GLU A 77 7.54 12.25 5.20
CA GLU A 77 6.29 11.59 5.56
C GLU A 77 5.27 11.68 4.42
N HIS A 78 4.71 10.52 4.07
CA HIS A 78 3.68 10.36 3.06
C HIS A 78 2.54 9.53 3.65
N SER A 79 1.31 9.72 3.16
CA SER A 79 0.16 8.90 3.54
C SER A 79 -0.30 8.05 2.37
N LEU A 80 -0.40 6.74 2.59
CA LEU A 80 -1.05 5.82 1.66
C LEU A 80 -2.54 5.81 1.93
N HIS A 81 -3.35 6.11 0.92
CA HIS A 81 -4.81 6.09 1.01
C HIS A 81 -5.35 4.75 0.48
N PHE A 82 -6.18 4.10 1.28
CA PHE A 82 -6.87 2.86 0.95
C PHE A 82 -8.38 3.08 1.01
N VAL A 83 -9.09 2.56 0.02
CA VAL A 83 -10.56 2.50 0.05
C VAL A 83 -10.99 1.39 1.00
N GLY A 84 -12.04 1.62 1.78
CA GLY A 84 -12.49 0.70 2.85
C GLY A 84 -12.68 -0.75 2.42
N THR A 85 -13.24 -0.97 1.23
CA THR A 85 -13.43 -2.32 0.67
C THR A 85 -12.11 -3.03 0.42
N HIS A 86 -11.14 -2.35 -0.20
CA HIS A 86 -9.81 -2.90 -0.44
C HIS A 86 -9.02 -3.07 0.85
N TRP A 87 -9.22 -2.18 1.83
CA TRP A 87 -8.60 -2.26 3.14
C TRP A 87 -9.01 -3.54 3.88
N PHE A 88 -10.31 -3.83 3.93
CA PHE A 88 -10.84 -5.02 4.60
C PHE A 88 -10.35 -6.32 3.94
N ASP A 89 -10.40 -6.39 2.61
CA ASP A 89 -9.88 -7.52 1.84
C ASP A 89 -8.40 -7.75 2.12
N LEU A 90 -7.61 -6.68 2.09
CA LEU A 90 -6.17 -6.73 2.31
C LEU A 90 -5.84 -7.16 3.75
N LYS A 91 -6.57 -6.65 4.75
CA LYS A 91 -6.42 -7.07 6.15
C LYS A 91 -6.78 -8.55 6.34
N THR A 92 -7.89 -9.00 5.74
CA THR A 92 -8.34 -10.40 5.79
C THR A 92 -7.33 -11.34 5.15
N ILE A 93 -6.80 -10.98 3.97
CA ILE A 93 -5.74 -11.74 3.30
C ILE A 93 -4.50 -11.79 4.19
N LEU A 94 -4.03 -10.67 4.72
CA LEU A 94 -2.82 -10.64 5.54
C LEU A 94 -2.96 -11.41 6.86
N SER A 95 -4.11 -11.34 7.53
CA SER A 95 -4.38 -12.13 8.74
C SER A 95 -4.50 -13.62 8.44
N ASN A 96 -5.13 -14.01 7.32
CA ASN A 96 -5.26 -15.42 6.95
C ASN A 96 -3.93 -16.06 6.53
N GLN A 97 -2.96 -15.24 6.09
CA GLN A 97 -1.61 -15.67 5.72
C GLN A 97 -0.67 -15.85 6.92
N GLU A 98 -1.13 -15.66 8.16
CA GLU A 98 -0.43 -16.10 9.40
C GLU A 98 -0.68 -17.59 9.72
N SER A 99 -1.63 -18.23 9.05
CA SER A 99 -2.12 -19.57 9.42
C SER A 99 -1.42 -20.76 8.73
N THR A 100 -0.35 -20.55 7.96
CA THR A 100 0.35 -21.67 7.30
C THR A 100 1.71 -21.93 7.97
N PRO A 101 1.84 -23.01 8.77
CA PRO A 101 3.08 -23.42 9.41
C PRO A 101 4.13 -23.97 8.43
#